data_AF-A0A0L7LPI8-F1
#
_entry.id   AF-A0A0L7LPI8-F1
#
_cell.length_a   1.000
_cell.length_b   1.000
_cell.length_c   1.000
_cell.angle_alpha   90.00
_cell.angle_beta   90.00
_cell.angle_gamma   90.00
#
_symmetry.space_group_name_H-M   'P 1'
#
loop_
_entity.id
_entity.type
_entity.pdbx_description
1 polymer ?
#
loop_
_entity_poly.entity_id
_entity_poly.type
_entity_poly.pdbx_seq_one_letter_code
_entity_poly.pdbx_strand_id
1 'polypeptide(L)'
;MRRALLDAHAGYSESTRAQQSGNRTGRATPLPALTPASTSTCGGGRLCRTRYNTTAPMYGVSLTSGQPVTIVQKFPDLLQQVVFEVCESSECSVVRGTCTQTYVPYLFLVLPLGPVTLTGQDYVLVESGCVCRPDPMP
;
A
#
# COMPACT_ATOMS: atom_id res chain seq x y z
N MET A 1 12.22 -42.14 -2.53
CA MET A 1 11.88 -40.74 -2.85
C MET A 1 12.87 -40.05 -3.81
N ARG A 2 14.17 -40.37 -3.83
CA ARG A 2 15.17 -39.70 -4.71
C ARG A 2 15.15 -40.13 -6.20
N ARG A 3 14.59 -41.30 -6.53
CA ARG A 3 14.55 -41.85 -7.89
C ARG A 3 13.53 -41.15 -8.80
N ALA A 4 12.34 -40.84 -8.28
CA ALA A 4 11.28 -40.16 -9.04
C ALA A 4 11.67 -38.75 -9.52
N LEU A 5 12.57 -38.08 -8.79
CA LEU A 5 13.07 -36.75 -9.16
C LEU A 5 14.12 -36.80 -10.28
N LEU A 6 14.87 -37.90 -10.42
CA LEU A 6 15.87 -38.06 -11.47
C LEU A 6 15.24 -38.45 -12.82
N ASP A 7 14.16 -39.24 -12.82
CA ASP A 7 13.44 -39.61 -14.05
C ASP A 7 12.77 -38.39 -14.72
N ALA A 8 12.33 -37.40 -13.94
CA ALA A 8 11.74 -36.17 -14.46
C ALA A 8 12.77 -35.26 -15.19
N HIS A 9 14.06 -35.38 -14.88
CA HIS A 9 15.12 -34.60 -15.53
C HIS A 9 15.72 -35.30 -16.75
N ALA A 10 15.63 -36.64 -16.86
CA ALA A 10 16.11 -37.39 -18.01
C ALA A 10 15.29 -37.10 -19.30
N GLY A 11 14.01 -36.74 -19.16
CA GLY A 11 13.14 -36.40 -20.30
C GLY A 11 13.34 -34.99 -20.87
N TYR A 12 14.19 -34.14 -20.27
CA TYR A 12 14.36 -32.74 -20.70
C TYR A 12 15.63 -32.51 -21.54
N SER A 13 16.54 -33.48 -21.62
CA SER A 13 17.81 -33.32 -22.35
C SER A 13 17.79 -33.81 -23.80
N GLU A 14 16.70 -34.42 -24.26
CA GLU A 14 16.61 -35.01 -25.62
C GLU A 14 15.56 -34.32 -26.50
N SER A 15 15.60 -32.99 -26.53
CA SER A 15 14.95 -32.22 -27.59
C SER A 15 15.67 -30.89 -27.83
N THR A 16 16.90 -30.97 -28.32
CA THR A 16 17.50 -29.84 -29.06
C THR A 16 17.42 -30.13 -30.56
N ARG A 17 16.96 -29.12 -31.30
CA ARG A 17 17.11 -28.93 -32.75
C ARG A 17 16.13 -29.67 -33.66
N ALA A 18 14.89 -29.17 -33.69
CA ALA A 18 14.15 -29.07 -34.95
C ALA A 18 13.84 -27.59 -35.20
N GLN A 19 14.57 -27.04 -36.15
CA GLN A 19 14.43 -25.71 -36.70
C GLN A 19 13.10 -25.66 -37.46
N GLN A 20 12.05 -25.10 -36.85
CA GLN A 20 10.85 -24.69 -37.58
C GLN A 20 10.71 -23.17 -37.48
N SER A 21 11.16 -22.53 -38.56
CA SER A 21 10.77 -21.17 -38.93
C SER A 21 9.25 -21.11 -39.06
N GLY A 22 8.59 -20.73 -37.97
CA GLY A 22 7.19 -20.38 -37.96
C GLY A 22 7.10 -18.93 -37.52
N ASN A 23 6.64 -18.06 -38.41
CA ASN A 23 6.19 -16.71 -38.06
C ASN A 23 5.11 -16.83 -36.98
N ARG A 24 5.52 -16.81 -35.71
CA ARG A 24 4.61 -16.65 -34.58
C ARG A 24 4.25 -15.18 -34.49
N THR A 25 3.44 -14.72 -35.44
CA THR A 25 2.53 -13.61 -35.19
C THR A 25 1.57 -14.10 -34.12
N GLY A 26 1.91 -13.79 -32.86
CA GLY A 26 1.01 -14.01 -31.74
C GLY A 26 -0.29 -13.27 -32.04
N ARG A 27 -1.31 -14.02 -32.45
CA ARG A 27 -2.68 -13.53 -32.62
C ARG A 27 -3.19 -13.19 -31.22
N ALA A 28 -2.87 -11.98 -30.76
CA ALA A 28 -3.68 -11.30 -29.78
C ALA A 28 -5.09 -11.28 -30.36
N THR A 29 -5.97 -12.13 -29.83
CA THR A 29 -7.40 -11.97 -30.03
C THR A 29 -7.74 -10.56 -29.57
N PRO A 30 -8.17 -9.65 -30.47
CA PRO A 30 -8.65 -8.36 -30.04
C PRO A 30 -9.98 -8.64 -29.34
N LEU A 31 -9.96 -8.71 -28.01
CA LEU A 31 -11.16 -8.44 -27.24
C LEU A 31 -11.62 -7.05 -27.70
N PRO A 32 -12.83 -6.92 -28.29
CA PRO A 32 -13.30 -5.62 -28.71
C PRO A 32 -13.50 -4.77 -27.45
N ALA A 33 -12.72 -3.69 -27.38
CA ALA A 33 -12.85 -2.57 -26.45
C ALA A 33 -12.53 -2.82 -24.96
N LEU A 34 -11.24 -3.01 -24.64
CA LEU A 34 -10.65 -2.35 -23.46
C LEU A 34 -9.82 -1.16 -23.94
N THR A 35 -10.48 -0.21 -24.58
CA THR A 35 -9.98 1.16 -24.60
C THR A 35 -9.95 1.64 -23.14
N PRO A 36 -8.96 2.44 -22.71
CA PRO A 36 -9.09 3.21 -21.48
C PRO A 36 -10.13 4.30 -21.76
N ALA A 37 -11.39 3.90 -21.78
CA ALA A 37 -12.51 4.80 -21.86
C ALA A 37 -12.48 5.60 -20.57
N SER A 38 -12.27 6.90 -20.74
CA SER A 38 -12.70 7.95 -19.84
C SER A 38 -13.89 7.52 -18.98
N THR A 39 -13.73 7.60 -17.65
CA THR A 39 -14.81 7.87 -16.69
C THR A 39 -16.01 6.92 -16.71
N SER A 40 -15.81 5.62 -16.47
CA SER A 40 -16.88 4.74 -15.99
C SER A 40 -16.52 4.14 -14.62
N THR A 41 -17.03 4.81 -13.58
CA THR A 41 -16.73 4.61 -12.15
C THR A 41 -17.46 3.40 -11.55
N CYS A 42 -17.43 2.23 -12.20
CA CYS A 42 -18.03 1.00 -11.67
C CYS A 42 -17.10 -0.19 -11.88
N GLY A 43 -16.01 -0.26 -11.11
CA GLY A 43 -15.12 -1.42 -11.13
C GLY A 43 -13.85 -1.19 -10.32
N GLY A 44 -13.83 -1.68 -9.08
CA GLY A 44 -12.61 -1.85 -8.26
C GLY A 44 -11.93 -0.59 -7.71
N GLY A 45 -12.38 0.62 -8.05
CA GLY A 45 -11.85 1.87 -7.51
C GLY A 45 -12.23 2.11 -6.05
N ARG A 46 -11.33 2.71 -5.25
CA ARG A 46 -11.64 3.14 -3.87
C ARG A 46 -12.80 4.13 -3.89
N LEU A 47 -13.74 3.96 -2.95
CA LEU A 47 -14.92 4.85 -2.81
C LEU A 47 -14.52 6.28 -2.43
N CYS A 48 -13.40 6.43 -1.73
CA CYS A 48 -12.79 7.70 -1.38
C CYS A 48 -11.54 7.91 -2.24
N ARG A 49 -11.37 9.12 -2.77
CA ARG A 49 -10.14 9.48 -3.49
C ARG A 49 -9.04 9.73 -2.46
N THR A 50 -7.92 9.04 -2.61
CA THR A 50 -6.80 9.10 -1.67
C THR A 50 -5.49 9.35 -2.36
N ARG A 51 -4.55 9.93 -1.61
CA ARG A 51 -3.18 10.18 -2.06
C ARG A 51 -2.21 9.37 -1.21
N TYR A 52 -1.45 8.50 -1.87
CA TYR A 52 -0.33 7.80 -1.27
C TYR A 52 0.94 8.62 -1.35
N ASN A 53 1.68 8.65 -0.25
CA ASN A 53 3.01 9.20 -0.25
C ASN A 53 3.84 8.51 0.85
N THR A 54 5.14 8.66 0.80
CA THR A 54 6.06 8.13 1.80
C THR A 54 6.77 9.30 2.46
N THR A 55 6.78 9.34 3.79
CA THR A 55 7.51 10.35 4.54
C THR A 55 8.22 9.72 5.71
N ALA A 56 9.28 10.38 6.18
CA ALA A 56 9.86 10.10 7.47
C ALA A 56 9.38 11.22 8.41
N PRO A 57 8.30 10.99 9.19
CA PRO A 57 7.75 12.03 10.05
C PRO A 57 8.74 12.35 11.18
N MET A 58 8.84 13.64 11.52
CA MET A 58 9.69 14.13 12.62
C MET A 58 8.88 14.46 13.88
N TYR A 59 7.57 14.54 13.73
CA TYR A 59 6.61 14.91 14.76
C TYR A 59 5.37 14.05 14.59
N GLY A 60 4.66 13.81 15.68
CA GLY A 60 3.37 13.13 15.65
C GLY A 60 2.66 13.19 16.99
N VAL A 61 1.52 12.51 17.07
CA VAL A 61 0.73 12.41 18.30
C VAL A 61 0.83 11.01 18.85
N SER A 62 1.18 10.92 20.13
CA SER A 62 1.24 9.66 20.87
C SER A 62 -0.17 9.11 21.10
N LEU A 63 -0.37 7.81 20.83
CA LEU A 63 -1.60 7.09 21.17
C LEU A 63 -1.77 6.96 22.68
N THR A 64 -0.67 6.76 23.42
CA THR A 64 -0.69 6.47 24.86
C THR A 64 -0.98 7.73 25.68
N SER A 65 -0.37 8.87 25.31
CA SER A 65 -0.49 10.13 26.06
C SER A 65 -1.40 11.16 25.40
N GLY A 66 -1.72 11.00 24.11
CA GLY A 66 -2.42 12.03 23.32
C GLY A 66 -1.60 13.31 23.11
N GLN A 67 -0.36 13.36 23.58
CA GLN A 67 0.49 14.55 23.50
C GLN A 67 1.32 14.56 22.21
N PRO A 68 1.69 15.75 21.71
CA PRO A 68 2.64 15.88 20.62
C PRO A 68 4.04 15.42 21.09
N VAL A 69 4.66 14.56 20.29
CA VAL A 69 5.99 14.00 20.54
C VAL A 69 6.89 14.21 19.33
N THR A 70 8.20 14.33 19.57
CA THR A 70 9.20 14.39 18.50
C THR A 70 9.74 12.98 18.25
N ILE A 71 9.83 12.61 16.98
CA ILE A 71 10.30 11.29 16.55
C ILE A 71 11.80 11.39 16.27
N VAL A 72 12.60 10.50 16.84
CA VAL A 72 14.04 10.49 16.62
C VAL A 72 14.34 9.85 15.27
N GLN A 73 14.86 10.64 14.33
CA GLN A 73 15.53 10.12 13.14
C GLN A 73 17.03 10.16 13.36
N LYS A 74 17.64 8.99 13.52
CA LYS A 74 19.09 8.87 13.59
C LYS A 74 19.62 8.66 12.18
N PHE A 75 19.90 9.75 11.49
CA PHE A 75 20.63 9.73 10.22
C PHE A 75 22.07 9.24 10.47
N PRO A 76 22.66 8.40 9.60
CA PRO A 76 22.12 7.78 8.37
C PRO A 76 21.53 6.36 8.55
N ASP A 77 21.63 5.74 9.73
CA ASP A 77 21.36 4.30 9.91
C ASP A 77 19.90 3.93 10.25
N LEU A 78 19.08 4.85 10.78
CA LEU A 78 17.70 4.57 11.23
C LEU A 78 16.69 5.61 10.70
N LEU A 79 16.54 5.65 9.37
CA LEU A 79 15.39 6.32 8.76
C LEU A 79 14.15 5.43 8.89
N GLN A 80 13.21 5.85 9.74
CA GLN A 80 11.93 5.17 9.92
C GLN A 80 10.91 5.75 8.93
N GLN A 81 10.96 5.27 7.68
CA GLN A 81 10.04 5.70 6.62
C GLN A 81 8.68 5.04 6.81
N VAL A 82 7.61 5.83 6.70
CA VAL A 82 6.23 5.35 6.75
C VAL A 82 5.51 5.73 5.48
N VAL A 83 4.73 4.77 4.97
CA VAL A 83 3.77 5.00 3.90
C VAL A 83 2.51 5.56 4.54
N PHE A 84 2.08 6.72 4.09
CA PHE A 84 0.84 7.34 4.54
C PHE A 84 -0.14 7.49 3.38
N GLU A 85 -1.42 7.43 3.71
CA GLU A 85 -2.52 7.55 2.76
C GLU A 85 -3.52 8.58 3.31
N VAL A 86 -3.67 9.70 2.61
CA VAL A 86 -4.52 10.82 3.01
C VAL A 86 -5.77 10.90 2.14
N CYS A 87 -6.89 11.29 2.73
CA CYS A 87 -8.13 11.57 1.99
C CYS A 87 -7.98 12.84 1.17
N GLU A 88 -8.13 12.73 -0.15
CA GLU A 88 -8.26 13.88 -1.05
C GLU A 88 -9.72 14.32 -1.16
N SER A 89 -10.67 13.37 -1.08
CA SER A 89 -12.11 13.67 -1.06
C SER A 89 -12.71 13.48 0.33
N SER A 90 -13.63 14.39 0.69
CA SER A 90 -14.47 14.28 1.90
C SER A 90 -15.78 13.52 1.65
N GLU A 91 -16.14 13.30 0.39
CA GLU A 91 -17.38 12.62 -0.02
C GLU A 91 -17.06 11.34 -0.78
N CYS A 92 -17.95 10.36 -0.66
CA CYS A 92 -17.84 9.10 -1.36
C CYS A 92 -18.32 9.22 -2.82
N SER A 93 -17.60 8.57 -3.74
CA SER A 93 -17.85 8.72 -5.18
C SER A 93 -19.11 8.01 -5.70
N VAL A 94 -19.51 6.90 -5.08
CA VAL A 94 -20.60 6.03 -5.57
C VAL A 94 -21.82 6.05 -4.65
N VAL A 95 -21.62 6.17 -3.34
CA VAL A 95 -22.69 6.12 -2.33
C VAL A 95 -22.81 7.47 -1.64
N ARG A 96 -24.00 7.81 -1.14
CA ARG A 96 -24.17 8.99 -0.28
C ARG A 96 -23.52 8.71 1.08
N GLY A 97 -22.47 9.46 1.38
CA GLY A 97 -21.70 9.28 2.58
C GLY A 97 -20.47 10.17 2.61
N THR A 98 -19.78 10.12 3.73
CA THR A 98 -18.59 10.92 4.02
C THR A 98 -17.35 10.03 4.12
N CYS A 99 -16.24 10.52 3.58
CA CYS A 99 -14.95 9.86 3.66
C CYS A 99 -14.22 10.26 4.94
N THR A 100 -13.92 9.28 5.78
CA THR A 100 -13.22 9.49 7.05
C THR A 100 -11.80 8.94 6.99
N GLN A 101 -10.85 9.75 7.48
CA GLN A 101 -9.45 9.37 7.60
C GLN A 101 -9.28 8.32 8.70
N THR A 102 -8.49 7.29 8.39
CA THR A 102 -8.09 6.25 9.33
C THR A 102 -6.63 6.45 9.73
N TYR A 103 -6.31 6.02 10.94
CA TYR A 103 -4.99 6.13 11.52
C TYR A 103 -4.54 4.76 12.02
N VAL A 104 -3.27 4.43 11.79
CA VAL A 104 -2.62 3.22 12.31
C VAL A 104 -1.51 3.64 13.27
N PRO A 105 -1.39 2.95 14.43
CA PRO A 105 -0.30 3.19 15.35
C PRO A 105 1.00 2.54 14.85
N TYR A 106 2.06 3.35 14.74
CA TYR A 106 3.42 2.89 14.46
C TYR A 106 4.30 3.08 15.69
N LEU A 107 5.11 2.06 15.99
CA LEU A 107 6.06 2.13 17.09
C LEU A 107 7.29 2.93 16.67
N PHE A 108 7.52 4.08 17.31
CA PHE A 108 8.67 4.94 17.07
C PHE A 108 9.47 5.16 18.35
N LEU A 109 10.74 5.51 18.18
CA LEU A 109 11.53 6.09 19.26
C LEU A 109 11.22 7.59 19.35
N VAL A 110 10.71 8.04 20.49
CA VAL A 110 10.19 9.41 20.67
C VAL A 110 10.79 10.11 21.89
N LEU A 111 10.83 11.45 21.84
CA LEU A 111 11.09 12.31 22.99
C LEU A 111 9.83 13.13 23.29
N PRO A 112 9.26 13.03 24.51
CA PRO A 112 8.19 13.92 24.93
C PRO A 112 8.71 15.36 25.10
N LEU A 113 7.84 16.35 24.87
CA LEU A 113 8.14 17.79 25.01
C LEU A 113 8.19 18.26 26.49
N GLY A 114 8.76 17.44 27.39
CA GLY A 114 8.87 17.69 28.84
C GLY A 114 10.32 17.63 29.36
N PRO A 115 10.57 17.67 30.69
CA PRO A 115 11.93 17.60 31.25
C PRO A 115 12.64 16.33 30.79
N VAL A 116 13.55 16.53 29.84
CA VAL A 116 14.18 15.52 29.01
C VAL A 116 15.01 14.58 29.88
N THR A 117 14.50 13.39 30.15
CA THR A 117 15.24 12.40 30.96
C THR A 117 15.21 10.98 30.42
N LEU A 118 14.27 10.59 29.55
CA LEU A 118 14.32 9.29 28.87
C LEU A 118 13.79 9.37 27.42
N THR A 119 14.57 8.81 26.50
CA THR A 119 14.04 8.38 25.20
C THR A 119 13.15 7.15 25.43
N GLY A 120 11.93 7.20 24.91
CA GLY A 120 10.96 6.10 25.03
C GLY A 120 10.60 5.55 23.66
N GLN A 121 10.02 4.35 23.64
CA GLN A 121 9.29 3.87 22.47
C GLN A 121 7.80 4.11 22.70
N ASP A 122 7.11 4.70 21.73
CA ASP A 122 5.68 4.99 21.83
C ASP A 122 4.99 4.77 20.48
N TYR A 123 3.69 4.54 20.53
CA TYR A 123 2.86 4.39 19.35
C TYR A 123 2.41 5.76 18.85
N VAL A 124 2.84 6.14 17.65
CA VAL A 124 2.42 7.38 17.01
C VAL A 124 1.37 7.08 15.95
N LEU A 125 0.29 7.85 15.96
CA LEU A 125 -0.78 7.74 14.96
C LEU A 125 -0.33 8.35 13.63
N VAL A 126 -0.40 7.55 12.57
CA VAL A 126 -0.11 7.98 11.20
C VAL A 126 -1.32 7.70 10.30
N GLU A 127 -1.59 8.63 9.38
CA GLU A 127 -2.65 8.53 8.38
C GLU A 127 -2.46 7.31 7.48
N SER A 128 -3.34 6.32 7.58
CA SER A 128 -3.18 5.01 6.95
C SER A 128 -4.16 4.73 5.80
N GLY A 129 -5.19 5.55 5.63
CA GLY A 129 -6.14 5.42 4.53
C GLY A 129 -7.49 6.04 4.78
N CYS A 130 -8.40 5.92 3.82
CA CYS A 130 -9.73 6.51 3.89
C CYS A 130 -10.82 5.48 3.71
N VAL A 131 -11.84 5.58 4.55
CA VAL A 131 -13.00 4.70 4.54
C VAL A 131 -14.23 5.54 4.31
N CYS A 132 -15.08 5.07 3.39
CA CYS A 132 -16.39 5.68 3.15
C CYS A 132 -17.37 5.25 4.24
N ARG A 133 -17.99 6.21 4.93
CA ARG A 133 -19.13 6.00 5.82
C ARG A 133 -20.42 6.46 5.14
N PRO A 134 -21.35 5.54 4.81
CA PRO A 134 -22.64 5.93 4.28
C PRO A 134 -23.46 6.69 5.33
N ASP A 135 -24.23 7.67 4.88
CA ASP A 135 -25.11 8.42 5.77
C ASP A 135 -26.25 7.53 6.29
N PRO A 136 -26.66 7.67 7.56
CA PRO A 136 -27.80 6.93 8.09
C PRO A 136 -29.06 7.30 7.29
N MET A 137 -29.90 6.30 7.00
CA MET A 137 -31.18 6.55 6.33
C MET A 137 -32.08 7.44 7.20
N PRO A 138 -32.76 8.44 6.62
CA PRO A 138 -33.72 9.27 7.32
C PRO A 138 -34.98 8.50 7.73
#